data_AF-A0A4Q4KPR5-F1
#
_entry.id   AF-A0A4Q4KPR5-F1
#
_cell.length_a   1.000
_cell.length_b   1.000
_cell.length_c   1.000
_cell.angle_alpha   90.00
_cell.angle_beta   90.00
_cell.angle_gamma   90.00
#
_symmetry.space_group_name_H-M   'P 1'
#
loop_
_entity.id
_entity.type
_entity.pdbx_description
1 polymer ?
#
loop_
_entity_poly.entity_id
_entity_poly.type
_entity_poly.pdbx_seq_one_letter_code
_entity_poly.pdbx_strand_id
1 'polypeptide(L)' 'MKKVLFVGLLFGAMSLTSCKKDYTCECITSTNMEGIADSSTSVTINDKKDDAKDQCENMSTSVTSGDYKTSTDCKIK' A
#
# COMPACT_ATOMS: atom_id res chain seq x y z
N MET A 1 -51.39 -20.31 -4.78
CA MET A 1 -50.34 -20.83 -3.88
C MET A 1 -49.16 -21.36 -4.67
N LYS A 2 -47.95 -20.98 -4.22
CA LYS A 2 -46.59 -21.44 -4.57
C LYS A 2 -46.24 -21.44 -6.07
N LYS A 3 -45.36 -20.52 -6.51
CA LYS A 3 -44.28 -20.70 -7.53
C LYS A 3 -43.43 -19.42 -7.75
N VAL A 4 -43.56 -18.39 -6.91
CA VAL A 4 -42.66 -17.22 -6.91
C VAL A 4 -41.48 -17.46 -5.98
N LEU A 5 -40.50 -18.26 -6.42
CA LEU A 5 -39.19 -18.40 -5.77
C LEU A 5 -38.07 -18.49 -6.83
N PHE A 6 -38.11 -17.61 -7.84
CA PHE A 6 -37.00 -17.40 -8.77
C PHE A 6 -36.57 -15.93 -8.86
N VAL A 7 -36.91 -15.13 -7.84
CA VAL A 7 -36.35 -13.78 -7.61
C VAL A 7 -35.18 -13.88 -6.62
N GLY A 8 -34.35 -14.90 -6.77
CA GLY A 8 -33.10 -15.06 -6.01
C GLY A 8 -31.87 -14.61 -6.81
N LEU A 9 -32.03 -14.30 -8.11
CA LEU A 9 -30.94 -14.04 -9.04
C LEU A 9 -30.66 -12.54 -9.27
N LEU A 10 -31.16 -11.64 -8.42
CA LEU A 10 -31.03 -10.18 -8.58
C LEU A 10 -30.10 -9.49 -7.57
N PHE A 11 -29.46 -10.23 -6.65
CA PHE A 11 -28.55 -9.63 -5.66
C PHE A 11 -27.15 -10.26 -5.57
N GLY A 12 -26.82 -11.20 -6.47
CA GLY A 12 -25.49 -11.82 -6.50
C GLY A 12 -24.46 -11.13 -7.39
N ALA A 13 -24.87 -10.12 -8.18
CA ALA A 13 -24.02 -9.48 -9.19
C ALA A 13 -23.48 -8.09 -8.76
N MET A 14 -23.62 -7.70 -7.50
CA MET A 14 -22.94 -6.51 -6.99
C MET A 14 -21.63 -6.91 -6.31
N SER A 15 -20.54 -6.36 -6.84
CA SER A 15 -19.24 -6.20 -6.17
C SER A 15 -18.29 -7.41 -6.09
N LEU A 16 -17.92 -7.98 -7.24
CA LEU A 16 -16.51 -8.39 -7.45
C LEU A 16 -15.63 -7.20 -7.87
N THR A 17 -16.06 -5.97 -7.59
CA THR A 17 -15.12 -4.87 -7.44
C THR A 17 -14.22 -5.28 -6.29
N SER A 18 -13.07 -5.88 -6.58
CA SER A 18 -11.90 -5.80 -5.72
C SER A 18 -11.95 -4.42 -5.08
N CYS A 19 -12.26 -4.33 -3.79
CA CYS A 19 -12.40 -3.06 -3.10
C CYS A 19 -11.01 -2.44 -2.99
N LYS A 20 -10.50 -1.96 -4.13
CA LYS A 20 -9.30 -1.16 -4.20
C LYS A 20 -9.64 0.12 -3.47
N LYS A 21 -8.87 0.42 -2.44
CA LYS A 21 -8.95 1.66 -1.71
C LYS A 21 -7.66 2.42 -1.95
N ASP A 22 -7.74 3.73 -1.83
CA ASP A 22 -6.55 4.56 -1.83
C ASP A 22 -5.85 4.39 -0.48
N TYR A 23 -4.64 3.84 -0.52
CA TYR A 23 -3.73 3.74 0.62
C TYR A 23 -2.60 4.73 0.43
N THR A 24 -2.27 5.49 1.47
CA THR A 24 -1.10 6.36 1.46
C THR A 24 0.12 5.58 1.92
N CYS A 25 1.08 5.39 1.03
CA CYS A 25 2.39 4.86 1.36
C CYS A 25 3.32 6.02 1.72
N GLU A 26 3.88 6.01 2.93
CA GLU A 26 4.85 6.99 3.40
C GLU A 26 6.24 6.34 3.43
N CYS A 27 7.16 6.92 2.69
CA CYS A 27 8.56 6.52 2.61
C CYS A 27 9.42 7.52 3.38
N ILE A 28 10.14 7.04 4.38
CA ILE A 28 11.07 7.82 5.18
C ILE A 28 12.48 7.40 4.79
N THR A 29 13.27 8.34 4.30
CA THR A 29 14.69 8.15 4.02
C THR A 29 15.51 8.72 5.16
N SER A 30 16.24 7.85 5.83
CA SER A 30 17.14 8.16 6.93
C SER A 30 18.58 7.80 6.59
N THR A 31 19.52 8.57 7.10
CA THR A 31 20.95 8.28 6.97
C THR A 31 21.66 8.49 8.30
N ASN A 32 22.71 7.71 8.55
CA ASN A 32 23.58 7.89 9.72
C ASN A 32 24.67 8.95 9.50
N MET A 33 24.61 9.70 8.41
CA MET A 33 25.55 10.78 8.11
C MET A 33 25.18 12.04 8.90
N GLU A 34 26.12 12.55 9.71
CA GLU A 34 25.90 13.77 10.49
C GLU A 34 25.61 14.98 9.59
N GLY A 35 24.61 15.78 9.99
CA GLY A 35 24.20 16.99 9.27
C GLY A 35 23.21 16.79 8.13
N ILE A 36 22.83 15.54 7.81
CA ILE A 36 21.74 15.23 6.88
C ILE A 36 20.47 14.98 7.68
N ALA A 37 19.38 15.68 7.35
CA ALA A 37 18.06 15.44 7.94
C ALA A 37 17.33 14.30 7.22
N ASP A 38 16.48 13.59 7.96
CA ASP A 38 15.55 12.63 7.37
C ASP A 38 14.59 13.33 6.40
N SER A 39 14.23 12.63 5.33
CA SER A 39 13.26 13.11 4.34
C SER A 39 12.09 12.15 4.26
N SER A 40 10.87 12.66 4.15
CA SER A 40 9.68 11.84 3.91
C SER A 40 9.02 12.18 2.58
N THR A 41 8.45 11.17 1.94
CA THR A 41 7.67 11.30 0.71
C THR A 41 6.48 10.38 0.79
N SER A 42 5.32 10.85 0.33
CA SER A 42 4.09 10.06 0.29
C SER A 42 3.64 9.82 -1.14
N VAL A 43 3.14 8.60 -1.39
CA VAL A 43 2.53 8.19 -2.66
C VAL A 43 1.20 7.49 -2.39
N THR A 44 0.22 7.70 -3.24
CA THR A 44 -1.10 7.07 -3.11
C THR A 44 -1.16 5.84 -4.00
N ILE A 45 -1.52 4.69 -3.43
CA ILE A 45 -1.65 3.41 -4.14
C ILE A 45 -3.12 3.00 -4.08
N ASN A 46 -3.76 2.90 -5.25
CA ASN A 46 -5.12 2.39 -5.37
C ASN A 46 -5.08 0.88 -5.61
N ASP A 47 -5.12 0.10 -4.53
CA ASP A 47 -5.19 -1.35 -4.66
C ASP A 47 -5.87 -2.02 -3.47
N LYS A 48 -5.91 -3.36 -3.45
CA LYS A 48 -6.24 -4.10 -2.23
C LYS A 48 -5.22 -3.81 -1.15
N LYS A 49 -5.61 -3.89 0.12
CA LYS A 49 -4.73 -3.59 1.25
C LYS A 49 -3.41 -4.34 1.20
N ASP A 50 -3.46 -5.65 0.95
CA ASP A 50 -2.26 -6.50 0.92
C ASP A 50 -1.39 -6.19 -0.30
N ASP A 51 -2.00 -6.07 -1.49
CA ASP A 51 -1.29 -5.71 -2.72
C ASP A 51 -0.64 -4.31 -2.62
N ALA A 52 -1.35 -3.33 -2.04
CA ALA A 52 -0.84 -1.99 -1.80
C ALA A 52 0.29 -2.01 -0.77
N LYS A 53 0.20 -2.87 0.25
CA LYS A 53 1.24 -3.03 1.26
C LYS A 53 2.49 -3.60 0.62
N ASP A 54 2.36 -4.66 -0.16
CA ASP A 54 3.49 -5.28 -0.85
C ASP A 54 4.14 -4.31 -1.84
N GLN A 55 3.34 -3.54 -2.59
CA GLN A 55 3.87 -2.48 -3.47
C GLN A 55 4.62 -1.40 -2.69
N CYS A 56 4.06 -0.95 -1.56
CA CYS A 56 4.68 0.07 -0.71
C CYS A 56 5.98 -0.44 -0.08
N GLU A 57 5.97 -1.63 0.53
CA GLU A 57 7.14 -2.20 1.20
C GLU A 57 8.24 -2.57 0.21
N ASN A 58 7.90 -2.96 -1.03
CA ASN A 58 8.87 -3.16 -2.12
C ASN A 58 9.61 -1.90 -2.55
N MET A 59 9.09 -0.70 -2.23
CA MET A 59 9.83 0.55 -2.44
C MET A 59 10.89 0.79 -1.37
N SER A 60 10.88 0.02 -0.28
CA SER A 60 11.88 0.13 0.77
C SER A 60 13.23 -0.38 0.26
N THR A 61 14.27 0.41 0.43
CA THR A 61 15.61 0.09 -0.02
C THR A 61 16.62 0.57 0.99
N SER A 62 17.76 -0.11 1.08
CA SER A 62 18.86 0.37 1.91
C SER A 62 20.16 0.23 1.15
N VAL A 63 20.99 1.27 1.24
CA VAL A 63 22.28 1.35 0.56
C VAL A 63 23.32 1.62 1.63
N THR A 64 24.39 0.83 1.60
CA THR A 64 25.53 0.99 2.49
C THR A 64 26.77 1.25 1.64
N SER A 65 27.47 2.34 1.94
CA SER A 65 28.70 2.76 1.26
C SER A 65 29.74 3.09 2.33
N GLY A 66 30.65 2.15 2.59
CA GLY A 66 31.61 2.26 3.70
C GLY A 66 30.88 2.22 5.05
N ASP A 67 31.15 3.22 5.91
CA ASP A 67 30.52 3.38 7.23
C ASP A 67 29.14 4.07 7.17
N TYR A 68 28.75 4.56 5.99
CA TYR A 68 27.49 5.26 5.81
C TYR A 68 26.39 4.31 5.32
N LYS A 69 25.26 4.33 6.00
CA LYS A 69 24.03 3.64 5.68
C LYS A 69 22.92 4.66 5.45
N THR A 70 22.29 4.55 4.29
CA THR A 70 21.05 5.26 3.97
C THR A 70 19.96 4.23 3.80
N SER A 71 18.88 4.35 4.57
CA SER A 71 17.71 3.47 4.52
C SER A 71 16.51 4.28 4.11
N THR A 72 15.75 3.77 3.15
CA THR A 72 14.42 4.26 2.79
C THR A 72 13.43 3.20 3.21
N ASP A 73 12.61 3.50 4.21
CA ASP A 73 11.60 2.63 4.77
C ASP A 73 10.21 3.13 4.36
N CYS A 74 9.48 2.33 3.59
CA CYS A 74 8.16 2.66 3.05
C CYS A 74 7.07 1.83 3.73
N LYS A 75 6.05 2.49 4.29
CA LYS A 75 4.91 1.83 4.98
C LYS A 75 3.59 2.51 4.65
N ILE A 76 2.53 1.69 4.58
CA ILE A 76 1.15 2.23 4.49
C ILE A 76 0.79 2.93 5.80
N LYS A 77 0.16 4.09 5.68
CA LYS A 77 -0.40 4.91 6.76
C LYS A 77 -1.91 4.75 6.86
#